data_AF-A0A6J6RVA3-F1
#
_entry.id   AF-A0A6J6RVA3-F1
#
_cell.length_a   1.000
_cell.length_b   1.000
_cell.length_c   1.000
_cell.angle_alpha   90.00
_cell.angle_beta   90.00
_cell.angle_gamma   90.00
#
_symmetry.space_group_name_H-M   'P 1'
#
loop_
_entity.id
_entity.type
_entity.pdbx_description
1 polymer ?
#
loop_
_entity_poly.entity_id
_entity_poly.type
_entity_poly.pdbx_seq_one_letter_code
_entity_poly.pdbx_strand_id
1 'polypeptide(L)'
;MALILLPLSFIALFAWSTAGSATGNTSDPIRAAIWMWLGSHLVPFDLSLASGFSSGALSYLPIGAAIFPWLAIRSGFRRASEFLNNPRGARTFVLFFYTFIAITAAALSQSENIKPNLILTPIYVLVLGLSATINYQSNLFQRFKFVTQAFLAVLGLAMLVVGISMILHFEIVKSLAIVIQPGIMGGFLFTILQLLYLPNISLAAISYFFGLGFSLGSDTLISPLTIDLNSLPAIPILGSLPSSRHPLLLITLVIPILIIALNQLKVFREYREFRVRQSEIFIGAIALIALLAFSSFLAGGTLITQDMHPVGISWWKLPALFAAISMLTLIFGLYLPKLFKAVRSPKVES
;
A
#
# COMPACT_ATOMS: atom_id res chain seq x y z
N MET A 1 -12.47 -13.60 13.63
CA MET A 1 -11.21 -13.80 14.37
C MET A 1 -10.76 -15.26 14.29
N ALA A 2 -11.53 -16.23 14.81
CA ALA A 2 -11.20 -17.65 14.72
C ALA A 2 -10.91 -18.13 13.28
N LEU A 3 -11.66 -17.64 12.30
CA LEU A 3 -11.50 -17.97 10.87
C LEU A 3 -10.14 -17.59 10.24
N ILE A 4 -9.32 -16.74 10.87
CA ILE A 4 -8.02 -16.33 10.33
C ILE A 4 -6.89 -16.72 11.27
N LEU A 5 -7.05 -16.48 12.57
CA LEU A 5 -6.02 -16.80 13.55
C LEU A 5 -5.81 -18.31 13.71
N LEU A 6 -6.86 -19.13 13.67
CA LEU A 6 -6.71 -20.58 13.83
C LEU A 6 -5.97 -21.21 12.65
N PRO A 7 -6.30 -20.90 11.38
CA PRO A 7 -5.47 -21.33 10.25
C PRO A 7 -4.03 -20.83 10.32
N LEU A 8 -3.81 -19.55 10.70
CA LEU A 8 -2.46 -19.02 10.86
C LEU A 8 -1.67 -19.75 11.96
N SER A 9 -2.31 -20.07 13.09
CA SER A 9 -1.70 -20.85 14.17
C SER A 9 -1.32 -22.25 13.70
N PHE A 10 -2.18 -22.91 12.92
CA PHE A 10 -1.87 -24.23 12.36
C PHE A 10 -0.71 -24.17 11.36
N ILE A 11 -0.72 -23.17 10.46
CA ILE A 11 0.37 -22.93 9.51
C ILE A 11 1.68 -22.63 10.25
N ALA A 12 1.65 -21.79 11.27
CA ALA A 12 2.82 -21.45 12.08
C ALA A 12 3.39 -22.67 12.80
N LEU A 13 2.53 -23.46 13.44
CA LEU A 13 2.90 -24.70 14.13
C LEU A 13 3.55 -25.69 13.16
N PHE A 14 2.97 -25.87 11.97
CA PHE A 14 3.48 -26.79 10.98
C PHE A 14 4.79 -26.31 10.33
N ALA A 15 4.89 -25.02 10.02
CA ALA A 15 6.13 -24.42 9.51
C ALA A 15 7.26 -24.55 10.55
N TRP A 16 6.95 -24.30 11.82
CA TRP A 16 7.90 -24.44 12.92
C TRP A 16 8.35 -25.90 13.14
N SER A 17 7.41 -26.86 13.10
CA SER A 17 7.75 -28.27 13.30
C SER A 17 8.59 -28.84 12.16
N THR A 18 8.41 -28.33 10.94
CA THR A 18 9.17 -28.77 9.76
C THR A 18 10.51 -28.06 9.59
N ALA A 19 10.71 -26.89 10.20
CA ALA A 19 11.97 -26.15 10.18
C ALA A 19 13.07 -26.72 11.11
N GLY A 20 12.83 -27.86 11.77
CA GLY A 20 13.85 -28.56 12.56
C GLY A 20 14.24 -27.86 13.86
N SER A 21 13.31 -27.15 14.50
CA SER A 21 13.54 -26.50 15.80
C SER A 21 13.86 -27.54 16.88
N ALA A 22 15.15 -27.72 17.17
CA ALA A 22 15.64 -28.64 18.20
C ALA A 22 15.42 -28.14 19.64
N THR A 23 15.00 -26.88 19.84
CA THR A 23 14.99 -26.21 21.17
C THR A 23 13.80 -25.30 21.48
N GLY A 24 12.81 -25.15 20.60
CA GLY A 24 11.72 -24.16 20.79
C GLY A 24 10.55 -24.66 21.67
N ASN A 25 9.93 -23.73 22.40
CA ASN A 25 8.72 -23.98 23.21
C ASN A 25 7.47 -23.83 22.31
N THR A 26 6.37 -24.54 22.62
CA THR A 26 5.10 -24.45 21.86
C THR A 26 4.47 -23.06 21.85
N SER A 27 4.97 -22.14 22.67
CA SER A 27 4.61 -20.72 22.67
C SER A 27 5.16 -19.94 21.47
N ASP A 28 6.26 -20.39 20.84
CA ASP A 28 6.88 -19.68 19.71
C ASP A 28 6.01 -19.68 18.44
N PRO A 29 5.41 -20.83 18.04
CA PRO A 29 4.48 -20.84 16.90
C PRO A 29 3.23 -20.02 17.11
N ILE A 30 2.67 -20.02 18.33
CA ILE A 30 1.49 -19.23 18.68
C ILE A 30 1.82 -17.73 18.54
N ARG A 31 2.99 -17.32 19.04
CA ARG A 31 3.47 -15.95 18.93
C ARG A 31 3.70 -15.54 17.48
N ALA A 32 4.33 -16.42 16.68
CA ALA A 32 4.52 -16.21 15.25
C ALA A 32 3.18 -16.03 14.50
N ALA A 33 2.16 -16.82 14.85
CA ALA A 33 0.82 -16.66 14.27
C ALA A 33 0.19 -15.30 14.61
N ILE A 34 0.36 -14.84 15.86
CA ILE A 34 -0.08 -13.50 16.27
C ILE A 34 0.69 -12.43 15.50
N TRP A 35 2.00 -12.57 15.31
CA TRP A 35 2.79 -11.63 14.51
C TRP A 35 2.37 -11.60 13.05
N MET A 36 2.12 -12.76 12.42
CA MET A 36 1.58 -12.80 11.06
C MET A 36 0.21 -12.13 10.98
N TRP A 37 -0.64 -12.34 11.98
CA TRP A 37 -1.94 -11.69 12.05
C TRP A 37 -1.81 -10.17 12.23
N LEU A 38 -0.96 -9.67 13.13
CA LEU A 38 -0.68 -8.24 13.30
C LEU A 38 -0.01 -7.64 12.06
N GLY A 39 0.90 -8.36 11.42
CA GLY A 39 1.54 -7.97 10.17
C GLY A 39 0.53 -7.84 9.03
N SER A 40 -0.52 -8.69 9.00
CA SER A 40 -1.64 -8.52 8.07
C SER A 40 -2.47 -7.26 8.34
N HIS A 41 -2.41 -6.67 9.53
CA HIS A 41 -2.99 -5.35 9.82
C HIS A 41 -2.05 -4.20 9.47
N LEU A 42 -0.87 -4.51 8.94
CA LEU A 42 0.21 -3.55 8.66
C LEU A 42 0.75 -2.88 9.94
N VAL A 43 0.63 -3.55 11.10
CA VAL A 43 1.20 -3.07 12.36
C VAL A 43 2.72 -3.22 12.32
N PRO A 44 3.51 -2.14 12.49
CA PRO A 44 4.95 -2.22 12.45
C PRO A 44 5.53 -2.90 13.70
N PHE A 45 6.71 -3.49 13.55
CA PHE A 45 7.45 -4.15 14.61
C PHE A 45 8.81 -3.50 14.80
N ASP A 46 9.22 -3.36 16.06
CA ASP A 46 10.58 -3.02 16.45
C ASP A 46 11.36 -4.33 16.66
N LEU A 47 12.59 -4.36 16.14
CA LEU A 47 13.44 -5.55 16.15
C LEU A 47 14.73 -5.28 16.94
N SER A 48 14.96 -6.11 17.95
CA SER A 48 16.25 -6.20 18.64
C SER A 48 17.05 -7.33 18.00
N LEU A 49 18.11 -6.97 17.29
CA LEU A 49 19.08 -7.94 16.79
C LEU A 49 20.07 -8.29 17.91
N ALA A 50 20.73 -9.45 17.80
CA ALA A 50 21.69 -9.93 18.80
C ALA A 50 22.77 -8.87 19.13
N SER A 51 23.40 -9.01 20.29
CA SER A 51 24.41 -8.07 20.80
C SER A 51 25.49 -7.75 19.75
N GLY A 52 25.59 -6.48 19.36
CA GLY A 52 26.54 -5.97 18.36
C GLY A 52 25.91 -5.42 17.07
N PHE A 53 24.62 -5.65 16.82
CA PHE A 53 23.90 -5.07 15.68
C PHE A 53 23.01 -3.89 16.10
N SER A 54 22.86 -2.90 15.22
CA SER A 54 21.94 -1.77 15.43
C SER A 54 20.49 -2.26 15.50
N SER A 55 19.67 -1.67 16.38
CA SER A 55 18.22 -1.94 16.45
C SER A 55 17.55 -1.72 15.09
N GLY A 56 16.67 -2.63 14.70
CA GLY A 56 15.99 -2.63 13.41
C GLY A 56 14.48 -2.43 13.51
N ALA A 57 13.79 -2.43 12.37
CA ALA A 57 12.34 -2.34 12.30
C ALA A 57 11.78 -3.12 11.10
N LEU A 58 10.55 -3.60 11.25
CA LEU A 58 9.75 -4.18 10.18
C LEU A 58 8.47 -3.36 10.03
N SER A 59 8.51 -2.40 9.10
CA SER A 59 7.37 -1.54 8.76
C SER A 59 7.00 -1.59 7.28
N TYR A 60 7.91 -2.07 6.42
CA TYR A 60 7.57 -2.44 5.04
C TYR A 60 6.82 -3.79 5.04
N LEU A 61 5.49 -3.72 5.16
CA LEU A 61 4.60 -4.88 5.31
C LEU A 61 3.73 -5.12 4.05
N PRO A 62 3.27 -6.36 3.80
CA PRO A 62 2.58 -6.70 2.56
C PRO A 62 1.15 -6.13 2.57
N ILE A 63 0.90 -5.08 1.77
CA ILE A 63 -0.41 -4.44 1.65
C ILE A 63 -1.49 -5.46 1.25
N GLY A 64 -1.14 -6.44 0.42
CA GLY A 64 -2.07 -7.50 0.00
C GLY A 64 -2.59 -8.35 1.16
N ALA A 65 -1.82 -8.49 2.24
CA ALA A 65 -2.25 -9.25 3.42
C ALA A 65 -3.41 -8.56 4.17
N ALA A 66 -3.57 -7.24 4.03
CA ALA A 66 -4.64 -6.48 4.69
C ALA A 66 -6.05 -6.88 4.25
N ILE A 67 -6.19 -7.55 3.10
CA ILE A 67 -7.50 -8.05 2.63
C ILE A 67 -8.12 -9.05 3.61
N PHE A 68 -7.31 -9.88 4.27
CA PHE A 68 -7.80 -10.94 5.16
C PHE A 68 -8.49 -10.36 6.40
N PRO A 69 -7.83 -9.55 7.25
CA PRO A 69 -8.52 -8.91 8.37
C PRO A 69 -9.63 -7.96 7.92
N TRP A 70 -9.48 -7.27 6.79
CA TRP A 70 -10.53 -6.41 6.25
C TRP A 70 -11.82 -7.18 5.96
N LEU A 71 -11.75 -8.35 5.30
CA LEU A 71 -12.91 -9.21 5.04
C LEU A 71 -13.51 -9.77 6.34
N ALA A 72 -12.67 -10.14 7.31
CA ALA A 72 -13.14 -10.61 8.60
C ALA A 72 -13.90 -9.53 9.37
N ILE A 73 -13.38 -8.30 9.43
CA ILE A 73 -14.06 -7.17 10.08
C ILE A 73 -15.35 -6.84 9.34
N ARG A 74 -15.33 -6.78 8.00
CA ARG A 74 -16.51 -6.49 7.18
C ARG A 74 -17.63 -7.51 7.37
N SER A 75 -17.30 -8.80 7.42
CA SER A 75 -18.29 -9.86 7.68
C SER A 75 -18.84 -9.82 9.12
N GLY A 76 -17.98 -9.48 10.09
CA GLY A 76 -18.41 -9.28 11.49
C GLY A 76 -19.35 -8.09 11.64
N PHE A 77 -19.00 -6.97 11.00
CA PHE A 77 -19.82 -5.77 10.97
C PHE A 77 -21.19 -5.99 10.34
N ARG A 78 -21.27 -6.68 9.19
CA ARG A 78 -22.56 -6.99 8.54
C ARG A 78 -23.48 -7.77 9.47
N ARG A 79 -22.99 -8.87 10.06
CA ARG A 79 -23.74 -9.69 11.01
C ARG A 79 -24.18 -8.90 12.25
N ALA A 80 -23.28 -8.12 12.84
CA ALA A 80 -23.61 -7.29 14.00
C ALA A 80 -24.63 -6.19 13.66
N SER A 81 -24.54 -5.59 12.47
CA SER A 81 -25.47 -4.56 12.00
C SER A 81 -26.87 -5.11 11.77
N GLU A 82 -26.98 -6.32 11.22
CA GLU A 82 -28.25 -7.03 11.02
C GLU A 82 -28.87 -7.41 12.36
N PHE A 83 -28.08 -7.99 13.28
CA PHE A 83 -28.55 -8.40 14.60
C PHE A 83 -29.02 -7.23 15.48
N LEU A 84 -28.26 -6.14 15.53
CA LEU A 84 -28.57 -4.98 16.37
C LEU A 84 -29.60 -4.02 15.73
N ASN A 85 -29.92 -4.21 14.43
CA ASN A 85 -30.66 -3.25 13.61
C ASN A 85 -30.17 -1.79 13.76
N ASN A 86 -28.88 -1.62 14.05
CA ASN A 86 -28.25 -0.33 14.31
C ASN A 86 -26.82 -0.33 13.75
N PRO A 87 -26.63 0.09 12.48
CA PRO A 87 -25.33 0.09 11.82
C PRO A 87 -24.28 0.94 12.54
N ARG A 88 -24.69 2.05 13.17
CA ARG A 88 -23.75 2.91 13.92
C ARG A 88 -23.28 2.22 15.19
N GLY A 89 -24.21 1.66 15.97
CA GLY A 89 -23.90 0.88 17.17
C GLY A 89 -23.04 -0.35 16.87
N ALA A 90 -23.38 -1.10 15.82
CA ALA A 90 -22.61 -2.24 15.35
C ALA A 90 -21.18 -1.88 14.94
N ARG A 91 -20.99 -0.75 14.25
CA ARG A 91 -19.65 -0.25 13.89
C ARG A 91 -18.84 0.03 15.15
N THR A 92 -19.37 0.81 16.09
CA THR A 92 -18.66 1.15 17.34
C THR A 92 -18.30 -0.11 18.12
N PHE A 93 -19.25 -1.03 18.28
CA PHE A 93 -19.04 -2.30 18.99
C PHE A 93 -17.93 -3.14 18.35
N VAL A 94 -18.02 -3.40 17.05
CA VAL A 94 -17.03 -4.23 16.34
C VAL A 94 -15.65 -3.59 16.38
N LEU A 95 -15.54 -2.30 16.10
CA LEU A 95 -14.23 -1.63 16.08
C LEU A 95 -13.60 -1.54 17.47
N PHE A 96 -14.39 -1.26 18.51
CA PHE A 96 -13.90 -1.22 19.89
C PHE A 96 -13.32 -2.57 20.30
N PHE A 97 -14.10 -3.65 20.22
CA PHE A 97 -13.64 -4.97 20.65
C PHE A 97 -12.52 -5.51 19.77
N TYR A 98 -12.57 -5.30 18.46
CA TYR A 98 -11.52 -5.75 17.55
C TYR A 98 -10.18 -5.04 17.83
N THR A 99 -10.23 -3.73 18.10
CA THR A 99 -9.03 -2.96 18.46
C THR A 99 -8.49 -3.37 19.82
N PHE A 100 -9.36 -3.56 20.81
CA PHE A 100 -8.98 -4.04 22.15
C PHE A 100 -8.27 -5.40 22.08
N ILE A 101 -8.83 -6.33 21.28
CA ILE A 101 -8.22 -7.63 21.00
C ILE A 101 -6.85 -7.46 20.35
N ALA A 102 -6.72 -6.59 19.35
CA ALA A 102 -5.46 -6.39 18.65
C ALA A 102 -4.36 -5.84 19.56
N ILE A 103 -4.70 -4.85 20.42
CA ILE A 103 -3.78 -4.32 21.44
C ILE A 103 -3.36 -5.43 22.40
N THR A 104 -4.32 -6.22 22.88
CA THR A 104 -4.05 -7.33 23.81
C THR A 104 -3.13 -8.37 23.17
N ALA A 105 -3.40 -8.75 21.92
CA ALA A 105 -2.56 -9.68 21.17
C ALA A 105 -1.14 -9.12 20.94
N ALA A 106 -1.02 -7.83 20.62
CA ALA A 106 0.26 -7.15 20.47
C ALA A 106 1.06 -7.10 21.79
N ALA A 107 0.39 -6.89 22.93
CA ALA A 107 1.03 -6.89 24.25
C ALA A 107 1.48 -8.29 24.68
N LEU A 108 0.62 -9.31 24.49
CA LEU A 108 0.93 -10.69 24.88
C LEU A 108 1.96 -11.38 23.97
N SER A 109 2.17 -10.87 22.75
CA SER A 109 3.12 -11.45 21.78
C SER A 109 4.50 -10.78 21.76
N GLN A 110 4.78 -9.81 22.63
CA GLN A 110 6.09 -9.19 22.76
C GLN A 110 7.17 -10.22 23.11
N SER A 111 8.32 -10.23 22.44
CA SER A 111 9.51 -11.01 22.81
C SER A 111 10.73 -10.13 23.03
N GLU A 112 11.85 -10.73 23.44
CA GLU A 112 13.13 -10.02 23.58
C GLU A 112 13.58 -9.40 22.25
N ASN A 113 13.35 -10.10 21.13
CA ASN A 113 13.84 -9.72 19.81
C ASN A 113 12.80 -9.09 18.89
N ILE A 114 11.50 -9.34 19.12
CA ILE A 114 10.42 -8.91 18.23
C ILE A 114 9.32 -8.25 19.05
N LYS A 115 9.11 -6.97 18.79
CA LYS A 115 8.17 -6.14 19.56
C LYS A 115 7.15 -5.48 18.63
N PRO A 116 5.89 -5.95 18.59
CA PRO A 116 4.83 -5.22 17.89
C PRO A 116 4.65 -3.82 18.51
N ASN A 117 4.48 -2.79 17.67
CA ASN A 117 4.35 -1.42 18.18
C ASN A 117 2.97 -1.18 18.81
N LEU A 118 2.90 -1.10 20.14
CA LEU A 118 1.64 -0.96 20.89
C LEU A 118 0.92 0.37 20.64
N ILE A 119 1.66 1.44 20.36
CA ILE A 119 1.10 2.77 20.12
C ILE A 119 0.44 2.83 18.73
N LEU A 120 1.10 2.25 17.73
CA LEU A 120 0.61 2.24 16.35
C LEU A 120 -0.44 1.16 16.09
N THR A 121 -0.44 0.06 16.86
CA THR A 121 -1.44 -1.02 16.75
C THR A 121 -2.89 -0.50 16.64
N PRO A 122 -3.41 0.32 17.57
CA PRO A 122 -4.78 0.80 17.47
C PRO A 122 -5.02 1.66 16.23
N ILE A 123 -4.04 2.45 15.80
CA ILE A 123 -4.18 3.35 14.64
C ILE A 123 -4.37 2.53 13.37
N TYR A 124 -3.48 1.58 13.10
CA TYR A 124 -3.56 0.73 11.90
C TYR A 124 -4.83 -0.11 11.87
N VAL A 125 -5.17 -0.72 13.02
CA VAL A 125 -6.37 -1.56 13.15
C VAL A 125 -7.65 -0.74 12.98
N LEU A 126 -7.73 0.46 13.55
CA LEU A 126 -8.88 1.35 13.38
C LEU A 126 -9.00 1.86 11.95
N VAL A 127 -7.91 2.28 11.31
CA VAL A 127 -7.95 2.74 9.91
C VAL A 127 -8.46 1.61 9.00
N LEU A 128 -7.91 0.41 9.15
CA LEU A 128 -8.34 -0.76 8.39
C LEU A 128 -9.80 -1.13 8.70
N GLY A 129 -10.16 -1.16 9.98
CA GLY A 129 -11.51 -1.50 10.43
C GLY A 129 -12.56 -0.48 9.99
N LEU A 130 -12.28 0.81 10.08
CA LEU A 130 -13.15 1.87 9.57
C LEU A 130 -13.37 1.66 8.07
N SER A 131 -12.30 1.42 7.30
CA SER A 131 -12.41 1.14 5.86
C SER A 131 -13.27 -0.10 5.55
N ALA A 132 -13.26 -1.11 6.43
CA ALA A 132 -14.07 -2.33 6.28
C ALA A 132 -15.57 -2.11 6.56
N THR A 133 -15.93 -1.07 7.30
CA THR A 133 -17.31 -0.74 7.67
C THR A 133 -17.93 0.39 6.84
N ILE A 134 -17.20 0.89 5.83
CA ILE A 134 -17.67 1.90 4.89
C ILE A 134 -18.69 1.31 3.91
N ASN A 135 -19.74 2.08 3.61
CA ASN A 135 -20.65 1.78 2.50
C ASN A 135 -20.13 2.41 1.19
N TYR A 136 -19.41 1.61 0.42
CA TYR A 136 -18.84 1.99 -0.88
C TYR A 136 -19.90 2.22 -1.99
N GLN A 137 -21.17 1.91 -1.75
CA GLN A 137 -22.26 2.16 -2.70
C GLN A 137 -22.91 3.54 -2.53
N SER A 138 -22.52 4.30 -1.50
CA SER A 138 -23.07 5.64 -1.24
C SER A 138 -22.67 6.67 -2.30
N ASN A 139 -23.48 7.72 -2.46
CA ASN A 139 -23.27 8.81 -3.43
C ASN A 139 -21.91 9.49 -3.28
N LEU A 140 -21.36 9.55 -2.06
CA LEU A 140 -20.02 10.07 -1.80
C LEU A 140 -18.94 9.32 -2.59
N PHE A 141 -19.00 7.99 -2.65
CA PHE A 141 -18.02 7.19 -3.41
C PHE A 141 -18.27 7.24 -4.92
N GLN A 142 -19.51 7.47 -5.35
CA GLN A 142 -19.80 7.68 -6.76
C GLN A 142 -19.08 8.92 -7.32
N ARG A 143 -18.92 9.97 -6.50
CA ARG A 143 -18.15 11.17 -6.84
C ARG A 143 -16.70 10.86 -7.20
N PHE A 144 -16.05 9.99 -6.42
CA PHE A 144 -14.64 9.61 -6.60
C PHE A 144 -14.43 8.36 -7.46
N LYS A 145 -15.51 7.77 -7.99
CA LYS A 145 -15.45 6.49 -8.71
C LYS A 145 -14.43 6.47 -9.84
N PHE A 146 -14.37 7.55 -10.65
CA PHE A 146 -13.45 7.64 -11.77
C PHE A 146 -11.98 7.58 -11.32
N VAL A 147 -11.59 8.42 -10.35
CA VAL A 147 -10.20 8.48 -9.88
C VAL A 147 -9.79 7.19 -9.18
N THR A 148 -10.69 6.57 -8.41
CA THR A 148 -10.43 5.27 -7.78
C THR A 148 -10.28 4.16 -8.81
N GLN A 149 -11.12 4.12 -9.84
CA GLN A 149 -11.01 3.14 -10.92
C GLN A 149 -9.73 3.32 -11.75
N ALA A 150 -9.37 4.57 -12.05
CA ALA A 150 -8.12 4.87 -12.75
C ALA A 150 -6.91 4.43 -11.93
N PHE A 151 -6.89 4.72 -10.62
CA PHE A 151 -5.84 4.24 -9.72
C PHE A 151 -5.74 2.71 -9.70
N LEU A 152 -6.87 2.01 -9.56
CA LEU A 152 -6.89 0.54 -9.57
C LEU A 152 -6.46 -0.04 -10.93
N ALA A 153 -6.82 0.60 -12.05
CA ALA A 153 -6.41 0.18 -13.38
C ALA A 153 -4.90 0.33 -13.58
N VAL A 154 -4.32 1.45 -13.15
CA VAL A 154 -2.86 1.67 -13.19
C VAL A 154 -2.13 0.69 -12.27
N LEU A 155 -2.67 0.44 -11.07
CA LEU A 155 -2.12 -0.57 -10.15
C LEU A 155 -2.15 -1.97 -10.75
N GLY A 156 -3.27 -2.37 -11.36
CA GLY A 156 -3.40 -3.65 -12.05
C GLY A 156 -2.47 -3.79 -13.25
N LEU A 157 -2.32 -2.72 -14.06
CA LEU A 157 -1.36 -2.72 -15.17
C LEU A 157 0.07 -2.86 -14.67
N ALA A 158 0.44 -2.17 -13.59
CA ALA A 158 1.75 -2.30 -12.96
C ALA A 158 2.00 -3.73 -12.44
N MET A 159 1.00 -4.38 -11.84
CA MET A 159 1.08 -5.80 -11.45
C MET A 159 1.36 -6.71 -12.66
N LEU A 160 0.67 -6.49 -13.78
CA LEU A 160 0.90 -7.26 -15.00
C LEU A 160 2.31 -7.05 -15.54
N VAL A 161 2.79 -5.80 -15.57
CA VAL A 161 4.16 -5.49 -16.03
C VAL A 161 5.20 -6.16 -15.15
N VAL A 162 5.03 -6.13 -13.82
CA VAL A 162 5.92 -6.82 -12.88
C VAL A 162 5.88 -8.34 -13.12
N GLY A 163 4.69 -8.91 -13.30
CA GLY A 163 4.55 -10.34 -13.61
C GLY A 163 5.22 -10.75 -14.92
N ILE A 164 5.05 -9.97 -15.98
CA ILE A 164 5.74 -10.18 -17.26
C ILE A 164 7.26 -10.07 -17.06
N SER A 165 7.73 -9.07 -16.32
CA SER A 165 9.16 -8.91 -16.01
C SER A 165 9.72 -10.12 -15.26
N MET A 166 8.99 -10.67 -14.28
CA MET A 166 9.40 -11.88 -13.56
C MET A 166 9.50 -13.11 -14.48
N ILE A 167 8.59 -13.26 -15.44
CA ILE A 167 8.62 -14.35 -16.42
C ILE A 167 9.84 -14.20 -17.34
N LEU A 168 10.10 -12.98 -17.83
CA LEU A 168 11.25 -12.70 -18.69
C LEU A 168 12.60 -12.89 -17.96
N HIS A 169 12.64 -12.65 -16.65
CA HIS A 169 13.84 -12.79 -15.81
C HIS A 169 13.79 -14.03 -14.90
N PHE A 170 13.08 -15.08 -15.34
CA PHE A 170 12.79 -16.25 -14.50
C PHE A 170 14.05 -16.92 -13.94
N GLU A 171 15.15 -16.98 -14.69
CA GLU A 171 16.41 -17.59 -14.21
C GLU A 171 17.02 -16.84 -13.02
N ILE A 172 16.95 -15.50 -13.00
CA ILE A 172 17.42 -14.69 -11.87
C ILE A 172 16.49 -14.91 -10.67
N VAL A 173 15.17 -14.84 -10.89
CA VAL A 173 14.15 -15.09 -9.86
C VAL A 173 14.36 -16.47 -9.22
N LYS A 174 14.55 -17.51 -10.04
CA LYS A 174 14.80 -18.88 -9.60
C LYS A 174 16.11 -18.99 -8.81
N SER A 175 17.18 -18.38 -9.29
CA SER A 175 18.50 -18.41 -8.61
C SER A 175 18.41 -17.78 -7.22
N LEU A 176 17.73 -16.63 -7.10
CA LEU A 176 17.48 -15.99 -5.79
C LEU A 176 16.62 -16.87 -4.88
N ALA A 177 15.63 -17.61 -5.42
CA ALA A 177 14.79 -18.50 -4.63
C ALA A 177 15.57 -19.71 -4.09
N ILE A 178 16.51 -20.24 -4.88
CA ILE A 178 17.37 -21.36 -4.48
C ILE A 178 18.29 -20.95 -3.32
N VAL A 179 18.81 -19.71 -3.29
CA VAL A 179 19.69 -19.22 -2.22
C VAL A 179 19.00 -19.28 -0.85
N ILE A 180 17.69 -19.06 -0.77
CA ILE A 180 16.92 -19.08 0.48
C ILE A 180 16.73 -20.51 1.01
N GLN A 181 16.84 -21.54 0.14
CA GLN A 181 16.61 -22.95 0.45
C GLN A 181 15.40 -23.22 1.37
N PRO A 182 14.20 -22.67 1.10
CA PRO A 182 13.12 -22.65 2.08
C PRO A 182 12.42 -24.00 2.30
N GLY A 183 12.91 -25.10 1.71
CA GLY A 183 12.19 -26.38 1.64
C GLY A 183 10.86 -26.27 0.89
N ILE A 184 10.09 -27.36 0.81
CA ILE A 184 8.81 -27.39 0.06
C ILE A 184 7.78 -26.45 0.72
N MET A 185 7.57 -26.59 2.03
CA MET A 185 6.56 -25.81 2.75
C MET A 185 6.95 -24.34 2.86
N GLY A 186 8.19 -24.04 3.24
CA GLY A 186 8.66 -22.65 3.27
C GLY A 186 8.64 -22.02 1.89
N GLY A 187 8.96 -22.76 0.82
CA GLY A 187 8.87 -22.28 -0.55
C GLY A 187 7.43 -21.91 -0.95
N PHE A 188 6.45 -22.72 -0.56
CA PHE A 188 5.03 -22.42 -0.78
C PHE A 188 4.58 -21.17 -0.01
N LEU A 189 4.87 -21.09 1.29
CA LEU A 189 4.50 -19.94 2.13
C LEU A 189 5.20 -18.65 1.68
N PHE A 190 6.45 -18.75 1.27
CA PHE A 190 7.22 -17.64 0.74
C PHE A 190 6.70 -17.17 -0.62
N THR A 191 6.20 -18.08 -1.45
CA THR A 191 5.50 -17.72 -2.69
C THR A 191 4.21 -16.94 -2.39
N ILE A 192 3.41 -17.40 -1.42
CA ILE A 192 2.23 -16.65 -0.95
C ILE A 192 2.64 -15.25 -0.45
N LEU A 193 3.69 -15.17 0.37
CA LEU A 193 4.17 -13.89 0.88
C LEU A 193 4.55 -12.93 -0.25
N GLN A 194 5.26 -13.39 -1.27
CA GLN A 194 5.60 -12.58 -2.45
C GLN A 194 4.36 -12.10 -3.20
N LEU A 195 3.33 -12.94 -3.35
CA LEU A 195 2.05 -12.52 -3.93
C LEU A 195 1.37 -11.43 -3.10
N LEU A 196 1.44 -11.50 -1.76
CA LEU A 196 0.88 -10.48 -0.88
C LEU A 196 1.65 -9.15 -0.92
N TYR A 197 2.93 -9.16 -1.32
CA TYR A 197 3.74 -7.97 -1.57
C TYR A 197 3.55 -7.35 -2.97
N LEU A 198 2.84 -8.00 -3.89
CA LEU A 198 2.61 -7.46 -5.24
C LEU A 198 2.05 -6.04 -5.25
N PRO A 199 1.09 -5.63 -4.38
CA PRO A 199 0.63 -4.25 -4.36
C PRO A 199 1.74 -3.24 -3.99
N ASN A 200 2.63 -3.57 -3.06
CA ASN A 200 3.78 -2.72 -2.70
C ASN A 200 4.71 -2.55 -3.91
N ILE A 201 5.05 -3.65 -4.57
CA ILE A 201 5.97 -3.64 -5.71
C ILE A 201 5.34 -2.97 -6.93
N SER A 202 4.02 -3.06 -7.08
CA SER A 202 3.30 -2.35 -8.15
C SER A 202 3.30 -0.85 -7.93
N LEU A 203 3.18 -0.38 -6.70
CA LEU A 203 3.34 1.04 -6.36
C LEU A 203 4.79 1.52 -6.61
N ALA A 204 5.79 0.67 -6.31
CA ALA A 204 7.18 0.92 -6.68
C ALA A 204 7.37 1.00 -8.21
N ALA A 205 6.74 0.11 -8.97
CA ALA A 205 6.76 0.14 -10.43
C ALA A 205 6.08 1.40 -10.99
N ILE A 206 4.93 1.82 -10.44
CA ILE A 206 4.28 3.10 -10.82
C ILE A 206 5.21 4.28 -10.58
N SER A 207 5.84 4.34 -9.40
CA SER A 207 6.80 5.39 -9.06
C SER A 207 8.01 5.38 -9.99
N TYR A 208 8.51 4.19 -10.37
CA TYR A 208 9.56 4.02 -11.36
C TYR A 208 9.14 4.55 -12.73
N PHE A 209 8.02 4.08 -13.30
CA PHE A 209 7.56 4.52 -14.62
C PHE A 209 7.35 6.04 -14.68
N PHE A 210 6.80 6.63 -13.63
CA PHE A 210 6.61 8.09 -13.53
C PHE A 210 7.91 8.86 -13.21
N GLY A 211 9.07 8.20 -13.19
CA GLY A 211 10.38 8.85 -13.04
C GLY A 211 10.76 9.21 -11.61
N LEU A 212 9.92 8.91 -10.62
CA LEU A 212 10.14 9.27 -9.20
C LEU A 212 11.05 8.28 -8.48
N GLY A 213 11.05 7.03 -8.96
CA GLY A 213 11.86 5.92 -8.46
C GLY A 213 11.43 5.36 -7.10
N PHE A 214 12.20 4.42 -6.60
CA PHE A 214 12.05 3.80 -5.27
C PHE A 214 13.42 3.39 -4.71
N SER A 215 13.47 3.08 -3.43
CA SER A 215 14.69 2.69 -2.72
C SER A 215 14.62 1.27 -2.18
N LEU A 216 15.77 0.64 -2.03
CA LEU A 216 15.99 -0.67 -1.43
C LEU A 216 17.14 -0.58 -0.41
N GLY A 217 17.00 0.35 0.55
CA GLY A 217 18.01 0.65 1.56
C GLY A 217 18.65 2.02 1.39
N SER A 218 19.57 2.35 2.31
CA SER A 218 20.31 3.60 2.32
C SER A 218 21.08 3.83 1.02
N ASP A 219 21.08 5.07 0.55
CA ASP A 219 21.80 5.52 -0.66
C ASP A 219 21.46 4.74 -1.94
N THR A 220 20.24 4.19 -2.02
CA THR A 220 19.74 3.53 -3.22
C THR A 220 18.65 4.35 -3.91
N LEU A 221 18.70 4.39 -5.24
CA LEU A 221 17.66 4.98 -6.07
C LEU A 221 17.55 4.19 -7.37
N ILE A 222 16.39 3.58 -7.57
CA ILE A 222 16.07 2.88 -8.81
C ILE A 222 15.00 3.69 -9.53
N SER A 223 15.36 4.26 -10.67
CA SER A 223 14.51 5.08 -11.54
C SER A 223 14.91 4.87 -13.02
N PRO A 224 14.10 5.30 -13.99
CA PRO A 224 14.47 5.20 -15.41
C PRO A 224 15.75 5.95 -15.77
N LEU A 225 16.13 6.96 -14.99
CA LEU A 225 17.29 7.83 -15.22
C LEU A 225 18.53 7.41 -14.42
N THR A 226 18.32 6.82 -13.26
CA THR A 226 19.36 6.51 -12.27
C THR A 226 19.14 5.11 -11.71
N ILE A 227 20.20 4.31 -11.64
CA ILE A 227 20.19 3.00 -10.99
C ILE A 227 21.40 2.97 -10.07
N ASP A 228 21.13 3.28 -8.80
CA ASP A 228 22.10 3.22 -7.71
C ASP A 228 21.66 2.09 -6.79
N LEU A 229 22.34 0.94 -6.89
CA LEU A 229 22.08 -0.25 -6.11
C LEU A 229 23.42 -0.93 -5.77
N ASN A 230 23.72 -1.07 -4.49
CA ASN A 230 24.98 -1.69 -4.03
C ASN A 230 25.02 -3.19 -4.34
N SER A 231 23.96 -3.90 -3.96
CA SER A 231 23.81 -5.34 -4.18
C SER A 231 22.32 -5.68 -4.25
N LEU A 232 21.96 -6.67 -5.07
CA LEU A 232 20.59 -7.16 -5.16
C LEU A 232 20.28 -8.05 -3.94
N PRO A 233 19.29 -7.68 -3.08
CA PRO A 233 18.89 -8.54 -1.98
C PRO A 233 18.37 -9.88 -2.48
N ALA A 234 18.60 -10.96 -1.72
CA ALA A 234 18.14 -12.30 -2.05
C ALA A 234 16.62 -12.47 -1.82
N ILE A 235 15.81 -11.69 -2.54
CA ILE A 235 14.35 -11.73 -2.54
C ILE A 235 13.92 -11.97 -4.00
N PRO A 236 13.31 -13.11 -4.35
CA PRO A 236 13.15 -13.53 -5.75
C PRO A 236 12.37 -12.54 -6.62
N ILE A 237 11.33 -11.91 -6.09
CA ILE A 237 10.57 -10.89 -6.83
C ILE A 237 11.42 -9.68 -7.25
N LEU A 238 12.52 -9.38 -6.56
CA LEU A 238 13.48 -8.34 -6.96
C LEU A 238 14.34 -8.76 -8.16
N GLY A 239 14.31 -10.03 -8.57
CA GLY A 239 14.88 -10.46 -9.85
C GLY A 239 14.19 -9.83 -11.08
N SER A 240 13.03 -9.19 -10.89
CA SER A 240 12.29 -8.47 -11.94
C SER A 240 12.72 -7.01 -12.13
N LEU A 241 13.73 -6.55 -11.38
CA LEU A 241 14.23 -5.18 -11.44
C LEU A 241 14.91 -4.86 -12.76
N PRO A 242 14.85 -3.59 -13.22
CA PRO A 242 15.58 -3.15 -14.41
C PRO A 242 17.10 -3.25 -14.17
N SER A 243 17.82 -3.79 -15.15
CA SER A 243 19.29 -3.94 -15.11
C SER A 243 20.04 -2.77 -15.74
N SER A 244 19.34 -1.88 -16.46
CA SER A 244 19.93 -0.74 -17.16
C SER A 244 19.00 0.47 -17.16
N ARG A 245 19.55 1.67 -17.42
CA ARG A 245 18.76 2.91 -17.50
C ARG A 245 17.87 2.88 -18.73
N HIS A 246 16.62 3.31 -18.57
CA HIS A 246 15.64 3.38 -19.66
C HIS A 246 14.92 4.74 -19.70
N PRO A 247 15.61 5.85 -20.04
CA PRO A 247 15.04 7.20 -19.97
C PRO A 247 13.75 7.39 -20.78
N LEU A 248 13.58 6.65 -21.88
CA LEU A 248 12.37 6.70 -22.72
C LEU A 248 11.09 6.30 -21.97
N LEU A 249 11.19 5.55 -20.87
CA LEU A 249 10.04 5.17 -20.04
C LEU A 249 9.35 6.38 -19.38
N LEU A 250 10.01 7.54 -19.31
CA LEU A 250 9.39 8.78 -18.86
C LEU A 250 8.19 9.21 -19.73
N ILE A 251 8.05 8.69 -20.95
CA ILE A 251 6.84 8.89 -21.77
C ILE A 251 5.55 8.46 -21.05
N THR A 252 5.65 7.55 -20.08
CA THR A 252 4.51 7.11 -19.26
C THR A 252 3.94 8.21 -18.36
N LEU A 253 4.63 9.35 -18.19
CA LEU A 253 4.07 10.56 -17.55
C LEU A 253 2.82 11.10 -18.27
N VAL A 254 2.58 10.70 -19.52
CA VAL A 254 1.30 10.97 -20.22
C VAL A 254 0.10 10.36 -19.48
N ILE A 255 0.28 9.22 -18.78
CA ILE A 255 -0.79 8.52 -18.06
C ILE A 255 -1.40 9.38 -16.94
N PRO A 256 -0.64 9.89 -15.94
CA PRO A 256 -1.20 10.72 -14.88
C PRO A 256 -1.79 12.03 -15.43
N ILE A 257 -1.20 12.61 -16.48
CA ILE A 257 -1.76 13.78 -17.19
C ILE A 257 -3.13 13.45 -17.77
N LEU A 258 -3.26 12.32 -18.46
CA LEU A 258 -4.51 11.88 -19.07
C LEU A 258 -5.59 11.60 -18.02
N ILE A 259 -5.25 10.94 -16.90
CA ILE A 259 -6.19 10.66 -15.81
C ILE A 259 -6.78 11.97 -15.26
N ILE A 260 -5.93 12.96 -14.97
CA ILE A 260 -6.38 14.25 -14.46
C ILE A 260 -7.20 15.00 -15.50
N ALA A 261 -6.76 15.03 -16.77
CA ALA A 261 -7.47 15.70 -17.85
C ALA A 261 -8.86 15.09 -18.11
N LEU A 262 -8.97 13.77 -18.11
CA LEU A 262 -10.25 13.07 -18.26
C LEU A 262 -11.19 13.30 -17.07
N ASN A 263 -10.65 13.30 -15.84
CA ASN A 263 -11.45 13.64 -14.66
C ASN A 263 -11.99 15.07 -14.75
N GLN A 264 -11.18 16.02 -15.18
CA GLN A 264 -11.61 17.40 -15.39
C GLN A 264 -12.67 17.48 -16.49
N LEU A 265 -12.44 16.83 -17.64
CA LEU A 265 -13.41 16.82 -18.74
C LEU A 265 -14.79 16.30 -18.29
N LYS A 266 -14.81 15.26 -17.44
CA LYS A 266 -16.05 14.79 -16.80
C LYS A 266 -16.73 15.91 -16.02
N VAL A 267 -16.01 16.59 -15.12
CA VAL A 267 -16.54 17.73 -14.32
C VAL A 267 -17.04 18.87 -15.22
N PHE A 268 -16.32 19.19 -16.30
CA PHE A 268 -16.71 20.23 -17.25
C PHE A 268 -18.00 19.90 -18.02
N ARG A 269 -18.25 18.62 -18.29
CA ARG A 269 -19.48 18.15 -18.96
C ARG A 269 -20.68 18.12 -18.02
N GLU A 270 -20.46 17.82 -16.77
CA GLU A 270 -21.51 17.67 -15.76
C GLU A 270 -21.97 19.02 -15.20
N TYR A 271 -21.03 19.91 -14.89
CA TYR A 271 -21.33 21.21 -14.29
C TYR A 271 -21.06 22.33 -15.27
N ARG A 272 -21.91 23.37 -15.28
CA ARG A 272 -21.69 24.59 -16.10
C ARG A 272 -21.10 25.74 -15.32
N GLU A 273 -21.48 25.87 -14.05
CA GLU A 273 -21.06 26.97 -13.18
C GLU A 273 -19.57 26.86 -12.82
N PHE A 274 -18.87 27.99 -12.91
CA PHE A 274 -17.43 28.05 -12.63
C PHE A 274 -17.10 27.64 -11.19
N ARG A 275 -17.85 28.15 -10.20
CA ARG A 275 -17.59 27.89 -8.77
C ARG A 275 -17.79 26.41 -8.43
N VAL A 276 -18.79 25.76 -9.01
CA VAL A 276 -19.04 24.33 -8.82
C VAL A 276 -17.93 23.50 -9.45
N ARG A 277 -17.55 23.79 -10.71
CA ARG A 277 -16.41 23.11 -11.37
C ARG A 277 -15.13 23.23 -10.56
N GLN A 278 -14.82 24.43 -10.08
CA GLN A 278 -13.65 24.67 -9.24
C GLN A 278 -13.69 23.77 -7.99
N SER A 279 -14.81 23.80 -7.25
CA SER A 279 -14.99 22.99 -6.04
C SER A 279 -14.84 21.48 -6.30
N GLU A 280 -15.48 20.97 -7.36
CA GLU A 280 -15.42 19.56 -7.74
C GLU A 280 -14.00 19.10 -8.09
N ILE A 281 -13.24 19.93 -8.83
CA ILE A 281 -11.85 19.61 -9.18
C ILE A 281 -10.98 19.63 -7.93
N PHE A 282 -11.13 20.61 -7.03
CA PHE A 282 -10.37 20.66 -5.77
C PHE A 282 -10.66 19.45 -4.89
N ILE A 283 -11.93 19.10 -4.69
CA ILE A 283 -12.31 17.97 -3.84
C ILE A 283 -11.82 16.65 -4.45
N GLY A 284 -11.92 16.49 -5.77
CA GLY A 284 -11.37 15.33 -6.48
C GLY A 284 -9.84 15.24 -6.39
N ALA A 285 -9.13 16.36 -6.54
CA ALA A 285 -7.68 16.41 -6.43
C ALA A 285 -7.20 16.08 -5.01
N ILE A 286 -7.82 16.68 -3.98
CA ILE A 286 -7.50 16.40 -2.58
C ILE A 286 -7.72 14.92 -2.26
N ALA A 287 -8.85 14.33 -2.69
CA ALA A 287 -9.14 12.92 -2.47
C ALA A 287 -8.10 12.00 -3.15
N LEU A 288 -7.69 12.32 -4.38
CA LEU A 288 -6.67 11.55 -5.10
C LEU A 288 -5.28 11.69 -4.45
N ILE A 289 -4.89 12.90 -4.07
CA ILE A 289 -3.62 13.16 -3.37
C ILE A 289 -3.60 12.39 -2.04
N ALA A 290 -4.71 12.41 -1.28
CA ALA A 290 -4.82 11.65 -0.03
C ALA A 290 -4.73 10.13 -0.27
N LEU A 291 -5.40 9.61 -1.29
CA LEU A 291 -5.32 8.19 -1.66
C LEU A 291 -3.88 7.78 -2.04
N LEU A 292 -3.20 8.59 -2.85
CA LEU A 292 -1.82 8.36 -3.26
C LEU A 292 -0.85 8.47 -2.08
N ALA A 293 -1.06 9.44 -1.18
CA ALA A 293 -0.19 9.63 -0.02
C ALA A 293 -0.32 8.46 0.94
N PHE A 294 -1.56 8.03 1.20
CA PHE A 294 -1.84 6.89 2.06
C PHE A 294 -1.28 5.59 1.49
N SER A 295 -1.52 5.30 0.21
CA SER A 295 -0.98 4.11 -0.44
C SER A 295 0.55 4.13 -0.54
N SER A 296 1.16 5.30 -0.80
CA SER A 296 2.61 5.46 -0.84
C SER A 296 3.25 5.30 0.54
N PHE A 297 2.60 5.81 1.59
CA PHE A 297 3.02 5.60 2.97
C PHE A 297 3.03 4.11 3.34
N LEU A 298 1.97 3.36 2.99
CA LEU A 298 1.92 1.91 3.26
C LEU A 298 2.92 1.10 2.41
N ALA A 299 3.32 1.62 1.25
CA ALA A 299 4.26 0.98 0.34
C ALA A 299 5.72 1.40 0.57
N GLY A 300 6.01 2.08 1.68
CA GLY A 300 7.34 2.47 2.09
C GLY A 300 7.58 2.12 3.56
N GLY A 301 8.84 1.83 3.93
CA GLY A 301 9.17 1.54 5.32
C GLY A 301 10.61 1.07 5.52
N THR A 302 10.83 0.38 6.63
CA THR A 302 12.10 -0.27 7.00
C THR A 302 11.94 -1.78 6.89
N LEU A 303 12.97 -2.46 6.39
CA LEU A 303 13.01 -3.91 6.28
C LEU A 303 14.17 -4.50 7.08
N ILE A 304 13.90 -4.96 8.30
CA ILE A 304 14.82 -5.68 9.19
C ILE A 304 15.91 -4.78 9.80
N THR A 305 16.81 -4.17 9.01
CA THR A 305 17.96 -3.39 9.52
C THR A 305 17.82 -1.90 9.21
N GLN A 306 18.64 -1.06 9.84
CA GLN A 306 18.69 0.39 9.55
C GLN A 306 19.25 0.68 8.15
N ASP A 307 20.16 -0.15 7.64
CA ASP A 307 20.67 -0.03 6.28
C ASP A 307 19.58 -0.29 5.24
N MET A 308 18.54 -1.04 5.61
CA MET A 308 17.35 -1.29 4.80
C MET A 308 16.25 -0.26 5.10
N HIS A 309 16.65 1.01 5.24
CA HIS A 309 15.76 2.16 5.30
C HIS A 309 16.29 3.30 4.42
N PRO A 310 15.49 3.84 3.48
CA PRO A 310 14.11 3.44 3.16
C PRO A 310 14.03 2.27 2.16
N VAL A 311 13.01 1.44 2.31
CA VAL A 311 12.59 0.43 1.33
C VAL A 311 11.22 0.80 0.76
N GLY A 312 11.07 0.70 -0.55
CA GLY A 312 9.85 1.07 -1.27
C GLY A 312 9.83 2.52 -1.73
N ILE A 313 8.63 3.11 -1.79
CA ILE A 313 8.44 4.45 -2.36
C ILE A 313 8.35 5.53 -1.28
N SER A 314 8.81 6.74 -1.63
CA SER A 314 8.64 7.91 -0.75
C SER A 314 7.18 8.35 -0.71
N TRP A 315 6.64 8.56 0.49
CA TRP A 315 5.22 8.84 0.71
C TRP A 315 4.71 10.11 -0.01
N TRP A 316 5.56 11.11 -0.25
CA TRP A 316 5.16 12.42 -0.78
C TRP A 316 5.39 12.59 -2.29
N LYS A 317 6.30 11.83 -2.91
CA LYS A 317 6.71 12.07 -4.31
C LYS A 317 5.58 11.85 -5.32
N LEU A 318 4.86 10.73 -5.21
CA LEU A 318 3.70 10.43 -6.07
C LEU A 318 2.55 11.44 -5.86
N PRO A 319 2.12 11.75 -4.63
CA PRO A 319 1.14 12.80 -4.39
C PRO A 319 1.55 14.17 -4.94
N ALA A 320 2.81 14.57 -4.77
CA ALA A 320 3.32 15.84 -5.26
C ALA A 320 3.26 15.95 -6.80
N LEU A 321 3.59 14.87 -7.50
CA LEU A 321 3.45 14.78 -8.96
C LEU A 321 2.00 15.02 -9.39
N PHE A 322 1.05 14.30 -8.80
CA PHE A 322 -0.37 14.44 -9.12
C PHE A 322 -0.95 15.80 -8.70
N ALA A 323 -0.44 16.39 -7.61
CA ALA A 323 -0.80 17.74 -7.19
C ALA A 323 -0.32 18.79 -8.21
N ALA A 324 0.93 18.68 -8.67
CA ALA A 324 1.49 19.57 -9.69
C ALA A 324 0.71 19.48 -11.01
N ILE A 325 0.42 18.27 -11.49
CA ILE A 325 -0.39 18.04 -12.70
C ILE A 325 -1.81 18.61 -12.51
N SER A 326 -2.43 18.39 -11.35
CA SER A 326 -3.76 18.92 -11.03
C SER A 326 -3.78 20.45 -10.99
N MET A 327 -2.72 21.08 -10.47
CA MET A 327 -2.58 22.54 -10.45
C MET A 327 -2.42 23.11 -11.86
N LEU A 328 -1.55 22.52 -12.69
CA LEU A 328 -1.35 22.96 -14.07
C LEU A 328 -2.64 22.87 -14.88
N THR A 329 -3.32 21.74 -14.80
CA THR A 329 -4.58 21.52 -15.51
C THR A 329 -5.71 22.43 -15.01
N LEU A 330 -5.75 22.78 -13.72
CA LEU A 330 -6.65 23.83 -13.20
C LEU A 330 -6.36 25.20 -13.82
N ILE A 331 -5.09 25.61 -13.88
CA ILE A 331 -4.68 26.90 -14.45
C ILE A 331 -5.06 26.96 -15.93
N PHE A 332 -4.64 25.99 -16.73
CA PHE A 332 -4.85 25.98 -18.17
C PHE A 332 -6.30 25.64 -18.58
N GLY A 333 -6.95 24.73 -17.87
CA GLY A 333 -8.29 24.24 -18.21
C GLY A 333 -9.42 25.12 -17.70
N LEU A 334 -9.27 25.78 -16.55
CA LEU A 334 -10.35 26.52 -15.90
C LEU A 334 -10.10 28.04 -15.84
N TYR A 335 -8.95 28.47 -15.34
CA TYR A 335 -8.70 29.90 -15.11
C TYR A 335 -8.32 30.66 -16.39
N LEU A 336 -7.44 30.10 -17.21
CA LEU A 336 -6.97 30.74 -18.43
C LEU A 336 -8.12 31.05 -19.42
N PRO A 337 -9.06 30.13 -19.72
CA PRO A 337 -10.19 30.44 -20.60
C PRO A 337 -11.14 31.50 -20.02
N LYS A 338 -11.30 31.54 -18.69
CA LYS A 338 -12.11 32.57 -18.02
C LYS A 338 -11.47 33.95 -18.14
N LEU A 339 -10.16 34.03 -17.95
CA LEU A 339 -9.40 35.27 -18.13
C LEU A 339 -9.53 35.78 -19.57
N PHE A 340 -9.33 34.90 -20.56
CA PHE A 340 -9.51 35.27 -21.97
C PHE A 340 -10.93 35.75 -22.30
N LYS A 341 -11.97 35.13 -21.73
CA LYS A 341 -13.35 35.60 -21.89
C LYS A 341 -13.57 36.97 -21.25
N ALA A 342 -13.04 37.19 -20.05
CA ALA A 342 -13.18 38.46 -19.33
C ALA A 342 -12.47 39.62 -20.05
N VAL A 343 -11.30 39.37 -20.66
CA VAL A 343 -10.56 40.36 -21.45
C VAL A 343 -11.28 40.67 -22.77
N ARG A 344 -11.92 39.68 -23.40
CA ARG A 344 -12.64 39.85 -24.68
C ARG A 344 -14.03 40.47 -24.57
N SER A 345 -14.64 40.48 -23.39
CA SER A 345 -15.91 41.20 -23.13
C SER A 345 -15.58 42.61 -22.64
N PRO A 346 -15.64 43.67 -23.50
CA PRO A 346 -15.46 45.02 -23.02
C PRO A 346 -16.58 45.31 -22.02
N LYS A 347 -16.27 46.00 -20.93
CA LYS A 347 -17.28 46.58 -20.05
C LYS A 347 -18.15 47.50 -20.92
N VAL A 348 -19.40 47.10 -21.17
CA VAL A 348 -20.42 48.04 -21.61
C VAL A 348 -20.69 48.90 -20.38
N GLU A 349 -20.08 50.09 -20.34
CA GLU A 349 -20.44 51.14 -19.40
C GLU A 349 -21.92 51.48 -19.64
N SER A 350 -22.73 51.37 -18.57
CA SER A 350 -24.09 51.90 -18.48
C SER A 350 -24.12 52.97 -17.41
#